data_AF-A0A0F9ATX8-F1
#
_entry.id   AF-A0A0F9ATX8-F1
#
_cell.length_a   1.000
_cell.length_b   1.000
_cell.length_c   1.000
_cell.angle_alpha   90.00
_cell.angle_beta   90.00
_cell.angle_gamma   90.00
#
_symmetry.space_group_name_H-M   'P 1'
#
loop_
_entity.id
_entity.type
_entity.pdbx_description
1 polymer ?
#
loop_
_entity_poly.entity_id
_entity_poly.type
_entity_poly.pdbx_seq_one_letter_code
_entity_poly.pdbx_strand_id
1 'polypeptide(L)'
;MTTKHETLENIPYDGKNAEVDPQFSHRRIQGNVRAWRKAGGDHDNPFPPRETLGWQPTCKCNADKVPSLVLDPFAGAGTTLWKAKTLNRRAAGFDISREYCNLIVERCRQSVMDFRV
;
A
#
# COMPACT_ATOMS: atom_id res chain seq x y z
N MET A 1 -48.40 -15.23 -40.33
CA MET A 1 -47.44 -16.10 -39.62
C MET A 1 -46.68 -15.23 -38.63
N THR A 2 -47.12 -15.22 -37.37
CA THR A 2 -46.52 -14.41 -36.30
C THR A 2 -45.49 -15.30 -35.59
N THR A 3 -44.20 -15.06 -35.83
CA THR A 3 -43.13 -15.73 -35.09
C THR A 3 -43.15 -15.25 -33.66
N LYS A 4 -43.47 -16.15 -32.72
CA LYS A 4 -43.29 -15.91 -31.29
C LYS A 4 -41.79 -15.76 -31.06
N HIS A 5 -41.34 -14.56 -30.71
CA HIS A 5 -40.01 -14.38 -30.14
C HIS A 5 -40.05 -15.02 -28.75
N GLU A 6 -39.54 -16.25 -28.66
CA GLU A 6 -39.35 -16.95 -27.40
C GLU A 6 -38.34 -16.15 -26.59
N THR A 7 -38.82 -15.52 -25.52
CA THR A 7 -37.98 -14.81 -24.56
C THR A 7 -37.09 -15.84 -23.88
N LEU A 8 -35.81 -15.85 -24.23
CA LEU A 8 -34.81 -16.66 -23.53
C LEU A 8 -34.88 -16.30 -22.03
N GLU A 9 -35.24 -17.27 -21.21
CA GLU A 9 -35.21 -17.11 -19.75
C GLU A 9 -33.79 -16.71 -19.34
N ASN A 10 -33.68 -15.68 -18.50
CA ASN A 10 -32.39 -15.23 -18.00
C ASN A 10 -31.69 -16.40 -17.29
N ILE A 11 -30.58 -16.86 -17.86
CA ILE A 11 -29.76 -17.90 -17.25
C ILE A 11 -29.17 -17.30 -15.95
N PRO A 12 -29.41 -17.90 -14.77
CA PRO A 12 -28.83 -17.42 -13.54
C PRO A 12 -27.30 -17.53 -13.63
N TYR A 13 -26.62 -16.38 -13.63
CA TYR A 13 -25.17 -16.29 -13.67
C TYR A 13 -24.68 -15.52 -12.43
N ASP A 14 -24.07 -16.25 -11.52
CA ASP A 14 -23.47 -15.77 -10.27
C ASP A 14 -22.02 -15.29 -10.44
N GLY A 15 -21.42 -15.58 -11.60
CA GLY A 15 -20.09 -15.14 -11.99
C GLY A 15 -19.13 -16.30 -12.22
N LYS A 16 -18.23 -16.15 -13.19
CA LYS A 16 -17.17 -17.12 -13.56
C LYS A 16 -16.38 -17.75 -12.40
N ASN A 17 -16.36 -17.12 -11.22
CA ASN A 17 -15.60 -17.59 -10.07
C ASN A 17 -16.50 -17.94 -8.87
N ALA A 18 -17.80 -18.15 -9.06
CA ALA A 18 -18.76 -18.33 -7.97
C ALA A 18 -18.45 -19.52 -7.04
N GLU A 19 -17.94 -20.61 -7.61
CA GLU A 19 -17.55 -21.82 -6.87
C GLU A 19 -16.20 -21.69 -6.15
N VAL A 20 -15.45 -20.61 -6.40
CA VAL A 20 -14.13 -20.41 -5.80
C VAL A 20 -14.28 -19.79 -4.41
N ASP A 21 -13.54 -20.35 -3.44
CA ASP A 21 -13.55 -19.91 -2.03
C ASP A 21 -13.39 -18.38 -1.94
N PRO A 22 -14.32 -17.68 -1.26
CA PRO A 22 -14.28 -16.23 -1.08
C PRO A 22 -12.96 -15.68 -0.53
N GLN A 23 -12.18 -16.48 0.21
CA GLN A 23 -10.94 -16.04 0.83
C GLN A 23 -9.77 -15.95 -0.14
N PHE A 24 -9.85 -16.57 -1.33
CA PHE A 24 -8.82 -16.45 -2.35
C PHE A 24 -8.66 -14.99 -2.81
N SER A 25 -7.40 -14.58 -3.02
CA SER A 25 -7.04 -13.19 -3.32
C SER A 25 -7.79 -12.61 -4.53
N HIS A 26 -7.90 -13.36 -5.63
CA HIS A 26 -8.60 -12.91 -6.83
C HIS A 26 -10.12 -12.74 -6.61
N ARG A 27 -10.75 -13.60 -5.79
CA ARG A 27 -12.17 -13.48 -5.41
C ARG A 27 -12.41 -12.26 -4.56
N ARG A 28 -11.56 -12.02 -3.56
CA ARG A 28 -11.62 -10.84 -2.70
C ARG A 28 -11.49 -9.54 -3.49
N ILE A 29 -10.54 -9.49 -4.42
CA ILE A 29 -10.34 -8.33 -5.29
C ILE A 29 -11.59 -8.08 -6.14
N GLN A 30 -12.11 -9.10 -6.83
CA GLN A 30 -13.31 -8.94 -7.65
C GLN A 30 -14.55 -8.55 -6.83
N GLY A 31 -14.69 -9.07 -5.61
CA GLY A 31 -15.74 -8.67 -4.67
C GLY A 31 -15.66 -7.19 -4.30
N ASN A 32 -14.46 -6.72 -3.94
CA ASN A 32 -14.21 -5.31 -3.61
C ASN A 32 -14.48 -4.39 -4.81
N VAL A 33 -14.03 -4.77 -6.01
CA VAL A 33 -14.30 -4.01 -7.24
C VAL A 33 -15.79 -3.94 -7.55
N ARG A 34 -16.53 -5.04 -7.40
CA ARG A 34 -17.99 -5.05 -7.59
C ARG A 34 -18.69 -4.16 -6.56
N ALA A 35 -18.27 -4.22 -5.29
CA ALA A 35 -18.82 -3.37 -4.23
C ALA A 35 -18.56 -1.88 -4.50
N TRP A 36 -17.35 -1.52 -4.94
CA TRP A 36 -16.99 -0.15 -5.32
C TRP A 36 -17.85 0.38 -6.47
N ARG A 37 -18.02 -0.42 -7.53
CA ARG A 37 -18.90 -0.07 -8.66
C ARG A 37 -20.35 0.13 -8.23
N LYS A 38 -20.87 -0.76 -7.36
CA LYS A 38 -22.23 -0.64 -6.82
C LYS A 38 -22.41 0.63 -5.98
N ALA A 39 -21.35 1.10 -5.33
CA ALA A 39 -21.31 2.36 -4.60
C ALA A 39 -21.13 3.60 -5.50
N GLY A 40 -21.12 3.44 -6.84
CA GLY A 40 -20.94 4.54 -7.80
C GLY A 40 -19.48 4.91 -8.06
N GLY A 41 -18.54 4.07 -7.63
CA GLY A 41 -17.11 4.28 -7.85
C GLY A 41 -16.68 4.11 -9.31
N ASP A 42 -15.57 4.75 -9.67
CA ASP A 42 -14.98 4.72 -11.02
C ASP A 42 -14.67 3.29 -11.48
N HIS A 43 -15.10 2.97 -12.70
CA HIS A 43 -14.88 1.67 -13.31
C HIS A 43 -13.43 1.49 -13.78
N ASP A 44 -12.79 2.56 -14.26
CA ASP A 44 -11.43 2.55 -14.80
C ASP A 44 -10.38 2.66 -13.69
N ASN A 45 -10.76 3.27 -12.56
CA ASN A 45 -9.97 3.30 -11.34
C ASN A 45 -10.70 2.64 -10.14
N PRO A 46 -10.79 1.30 -10.11
CA PRO A 46 -11.56 0.59 -9.10
C PRO A 46 -10.82 0.45 -7.74
N PHE A 47 -9.62 1.02 -7.62
CA PHE A 47 -8.81 1.01 -6.42
C PHE A 47 -8.55 2.46 -5.99
N PRO A 48 -9.45 3.07 -5.19
CA PRO A 48 -9.25 4.44 -4.74
C PRO A 48 -7.92 4.58 -3.99
N PRO A 49 -7.27 5.74 -4.06
CA PRO A 49 -6.03 5.97 -3.35
C PRO A 49 -6.26 5.76 -1.84
N ARG A 50 -5.33 5.06 -1.22
CA ARG A 50 -5.33 4.84 0.23
C ARG A 50 -5.12 6.16 0.97
N GLU A 51 -6.06 6.50 1.84
CA GLU A 51 -5.92 7.63 2.75
C GLU A 51 -5.45 7.13 4.13
N THR A 52 -4.44 7.80 4.69
CA THR A 52 -3.97 7.50 6.05
C THR A 52 -4.76 8.36 7.03
N LEU A 53 -5.72 7.75 7.73
CA LEU A 53 -6.61 8.45 8.69
C LEU A 53 -5.88 8.91 9.97
N GLY A 54 -4.68 8.39 10.24
CA GLY A 54 -3.86 8.74 11.38
C GLY A 54 -3.16 7.54 12.01
N TRP A 55 -2.28 7.82 12.98
CA TRP A 55 -1.55 6.80 13.72
C TRP A 55 -2.31 6.42 15.00
N GLN A 56 -2.40 5.14 15.33
CA GLN A 56 -2.88 4.68 16.62
C GLN A 56 -1.70 4.55 17.59
N PRO A 57 -1.84 4.95 18.87
CA PRO A 57 -0.77 4.78 19.85
C PRO A 57 -0.55 3.28 20.12
N THR A 58 0.72 2.88 20.25
CA THR A 58 1.09 1.51 20.62
C THR A 58 1.14 1.28 22.14
N CYS A 59 1.18 2.37 22.93
CA CYS A 59 1.12 2.36 24.39
C CYS A 59 -0.21 2.94 24.90
N LYS A 60 -0.54 2.70 26.17
CA LYS A 60 -1.62 3.39 26.90
C LYS A 60 -1.18 4.71 27.53
N CYS A 61 0.06 5.13 27.27
CA CYS A 61 0.65 6.30 27.86
C CYS A 61 0.02 7.58 27.27
N ASN A 62 -0.26 8.57 28.10
CA ASN A 62 -0.83 9.86 27.68
C ASN A 62 0.26 10.78 27.13
N ALA A 63 0.83 10.39 26.00
CA ALA A 63 1.89 11.12 25.31
C ALA A 63 1.50 11.38 23.85
N ASP A 64 2.03 12.47 23.30
CA ASP A 64 1.83 12.79 21.89
C ASP A 64 2.44 11.72 20.97
N LYS A 65 1.82 11.53 19.81
CA LYS A 65 2.27 10.58 18.81
C LYS A 65 3.53 11.12 18.14
N VAL A 66 4.65 10.45 18.36
CA VAL A 66 5.90 10.76 17.66
C VAL A 66 6.11 9.83 16.46
N PRO A 67 6.78 10.29 15.40
CA PRO A 67 7.26 9.41 14.34
C PRO A 67 8.05 8.20 14.86
N SER A 68 7.66 7.01 14.43
CA SER A 68 8.39 5.77 14.71
C SER A 68 9.83 5.83 14.22
N LEU A 69 10.71 5.08 14.88
CA LEU A 69 12.07 4.79 14.43
C LEU A 69 12.03 3.64 13.41
N VAL A 70 12.59 3.84 12.22
CA VAL A 70 12.76 2.79 11.22
C VAL A 70 14.01 1.98 11.55
N LEU A 71 13.88 0.66 11.71
CA LEU A 71 15.00 -0.25 11.97
C LEU A 71 15.21 -1.17 10.76
N ASP A 72 16.44 -1.23 10.25
CA ASP A 72 16.83 -2.15 9.19
C ASP A 72 18.08 -2.97 9.59
N PRO A 73 17.94 -4.23 10.04
CA PRO A 73 19.08 -5.04 10.48
C PRO A 73 19.99 -5.54 9.34
N PHE A 74 19.59 -5.36 8.08
CA PHE A 74 20.34 -5.78 6.88
C PHE A 74 20.33 -4.66 5.84
N ALA A 75 20.94 -3.54 6.21
CA ALA A 75 20.78 -2.26 5.51
C ALA A 75 21.29 -2.27 4.05
N GLY A 76 22.24 -3.13 3.70
CA GLY A 76 22.78 -3.28 2.35
C GLY A 76 23.15 -1.93 1.72
N ALA A 77 22.62 -1.63 0.54
CA ALA A 77 22.86 -0.35 -0.13
C ALA A 77 22.15 0.88 0.51
N GLY A 78 21.41 0.70 1.60
CA GLY A 78 20.82 1.80 2.38
C GLY A 78 19.51 2.36 1.85
N THR A 79 18.78 1.65 0.99
CA THR A 79 17.52 2.14 0.39
C THR A 79 16.46 2.48 1.44
N THR A 80 16.34 1.64 2.47
CA THR A 80 15.41 1.87 3.60
C THR A 80 15.76 3.15 4.36
N LEU A 81 17.03 3.31 4.74
CA LEU A 81 17.51 4.47 5.50
C LEU A 81 17.39 5.76 4.68
N TRP A 82 17.76 5.71 3.41
CA TRP A 82 17.61 6.83 2.50
C TRP A 82 16.15 7.23 2.35
N LYS A 83 15.23 6.28 2.18
CA LYS A 83 13.79 6.59 2.10
C LYS A 83 13.26 7.16 3.41
N ALA A 84 13.67 6.63 4.56
CA ALA A 84 13.32 7.16 5.86
C ALA A 84 13.76 8.63 6.00
N LYS A 85 14.99 8.98 5.58
CA LYS A 85 15.47 10.36 5.51
C LYS A 85 14.58 11.24 4.62
N THR A 86 14.24 10.78 3.40
CA THR A 86 13.35 11.56 2.50
C THR A 86 11.95 11.80 3.06
N LEU A 87 11.47 10.90 3.91
CA LEU A 87 10.18 10.99 4.59
C LEU A 87 10.26 11.70 5.95
N ASN A 88 11.40 12.32 6.26
CA ASN A 88 11.68 12.99 7.54
C ASN A 88 11.43 12.07 8.75
N ARG A 89 11.88 10.81 8.65
CA ARG A 89 11.82 9.80 9.72
C ARG A 89 13.21 9.55 10.28
N ARG A 90 13.26 9.24 11.58
CA ARG A 90 14.47 8.69 12.22
C ARG A 90 14.65 7.25 11.76
N ALA A 91 15.89 6.83 11.56
CA ALA A 91 16.22 5.46 11.19
C ALA A 91 17.54 5.01 11.79
N ALA A 92 17.66 3.70 12.02
CA ALA A 92 18.88 3.00 12.39
C ALA A 92 19.02 1.77 11.50
N GLY A 93 20.21 1.56 10.92
CA GLY A 93 20.47 0.38 10.11
C GLY A 93 21.81 -0.24 10.43
N PHE A 94 21.87 -1.55 10.26
CA PHE A 94 23.05 -2.38 10.53
C PHE A 94 23.37 -3.20 9.30
N ASP A 95 24.65 -3.34 8.99
CA ASP A 95 25.14 -4.25 7.97
C ASP A 95 26.50 -4.81 8.42
N ILE A 96 26.80 -6.04 8.06
CA ILE A 96 28.07 -6.68 8.39
C ILE A 96 29.19 -6.22 7.44
N SER A 97 28.85 -5.84 6.20
CA SER A 97 29.79 -5.32 5.23
C SER A 97 30.13 -3.86 5.55
N ARG A 98 31.41 -3.62 5.78
CA ARG A 98 31.95 -2.28 5.99
C ARG A 98 31.79 -1.42 4.75
N GLU A 99 31.90 -2.01 3.57
CA GLU A 99 31.73 -1.35 2.28
C GLU A 99 30.31 -0.79 2.15
N TYR A 100 29.29 -1.57 2.50
CA TYR A 100 27.90 -1.11 2.54
C TYR A 100 27.67 -0.02 3.59
N CYS A 101 28.28 -0.15 4.77
CA CYS A 101 28.20 0.90 5.79
C CYS A 101 28.77 2.24 5.30
N ASN A 102 29.94 2.23 4.65
CA ASN A 102 30.55 3.43 4.07
C ASN A 102 29.67 4.05 2.97
N LEU A 103 29.10 3.21 2.10
CA LEU A 103 28.15 3.65 1.08
C LEU A 103 26.92 4.34 1.69
N ILE A 104 26.35 3.75 2.74
CA ILE A 104 25.20 4.30 3.47
C ILE A 104 25.54 5.67 4.05
N VAL A 105 26.72 5.80 4.69
CA VAL A 105 27.17 7.06 5.30
C VAL A 105 27.23 8.16 4.25
N GLU A 106 27.83 7.91 3.09
CA GLU A 106 27.91 8.90 2.02
C GLU A 106 26.51 9.25 1.47
N ARG A 107 25.66 8.24 1.23
CA ARG A 107 24.30 8.42 0.73
C ARG A 107 23.39 9.19 1.69
N CYS A 108 23.55 8.94 2.99
CA CYS A 108 22.73 9.55 4.04
C CYS A 108 23.35 10.82 4.62
N ARG A 109 24.55 11.19 4.20
CA ARG A 109 25.26 12.41 4.62
C ARG A 109 24.38 13.65 4.50
N GLN A 110 24.52 14.57 5.45
CA GLN A 110 23.73 15.80 5.45
C GLN A 110 23.99 16.59 4.16
N SER A 111 22.90 16.99 3.51
CA SER A 111 22.95 17.84 2.32
C SER A 111 23.01 19.30 2.74
N VAL A 112 23.59 20.15 1.89
CA VAL A 112 23.63 21.59 2.10
C VAL A 112 22.20 22.13 2.03
N MET A 113 21.79 22.97 2.99
CA MET A 113 20.52 23.69 2.89
C MET A 113 20.65 24.78 1.82
N ASP A 114 19.77 24.77 0.83
CA ASP A 114 19.70 25.83 -0.18
C ASP A 114 18.78 26.93 0.34
N PHE A 115 19.38 28.01 0.87
CA PHE A 115 18.66 29.20 1.29
C PHE A 115 18.38 30.08 0.07
N ARG A 116 17.52 29.62 -0.84
CA ARG A 116 16.95 30.51 -1.85
C ARG A 116 15.91 31.39 -1.16
N VAL A 117 16.32 32.63 -0.92
CA VAL A 117 15.44 33.74 -0.54
C VAL A 117 14.68 34.22 -1.78
#